data_AF-A0A117RC25-F1
#
_entry.id   AF-A0A117RC25-F1
#
_cell.length_a   1.000
_cell.length_b   1.000
_cell.length_c   1.000
_cell.angle_alpha   90.00
_cell.angle_beta   90.00
_cell.angle_gamma   90.00
#
_symmetry.space_group_name_H-M   'P 1'
#
loop_
_entity.id
_entity.type
_entity.pdbx_description
1 polymer ?
#
loop_
_entity_poly.entity_id
_entity_poly.type
_entity_poly.pdbx_seq_one_letter_code
_entity_poly.pdbx_strand_id
1 'polypeptide(L)'
;MRGVLLGGERALAEAVPAEGARVDVRWGALMGVRHPAAVEWAGPVRSAAETTPPNTALAHAETAYRAAVRAAAEHAVRQAAADLLAAEAERTRQRVRALRRHWIPRLRGELAAVELGLEEAEQEEAVRRRWAASHGSR
;
A
#
# COMPACT_ATOMS: atom_id res chain seq x y z
N MET A 1 4.59 -17.35 33.18
CA MET A 1 4.39 -18.51 34.09
C MET A 1 5.11 -18.33 35.43
N ARG A 2 6.45 -18.26 35.49
CA ARG A 2 7.19 -18.21 36.77
C ARG A 2 6.76 -17.12 37.76
N GLY A 3 6.41 -15.91 37.29
CA GLY A 3 5.92 -14.83 38.16
C GLY A 3 4.60 -15.13 38.87
N VAL A 4 3.65 -15.77 38.16
CA VAL A 4 2.36 -16.21 38.73
C VAL A 4 2.57 -17.41 39.65
N LEU A 5 3.47 -18.33 39.30
CA LEU A 5 3.80 -19.47 40.17
C LEU A 5 4.42 -19.05 41.51
N LEU A 6 5.13 -17.91 41.55
CA LEU A 6 5.79 -17.40 42.75
C LEU A 6 4.93 -16.43 43.58
N GLY A 7 4.02 -15.68 42.95
CA GLY A 7 3.20 -14.66 43.63
C GLY A 7 1.69 -14.91 43.60
N GLY A 8 1.22 -15.93 42.87
CA GLY A 8 -0.19 -16.13 42.58
C GLY A 8 -0.75 -15.11 41.57
N GLU A 9 -2.03 -15.25 41.22
CA GLU A 9 -2.72 -14.34 40.29
C GLU A 9 -2.92 -12.94 40.87
N ARG A 10 -3.10 -12.83 42.19
CA ARG A 10 -3.23 -11.55 42.88
C ARG A 10 -1.98 -10.67 42.71
N ALA A 11 -0.79 -11.26 42.84
CA ALA A 11 0.47 -10.57 42.59
C ALA A 11 0.62 -10.10 41.13
N LEU A 12 0.05 -10.82 40.17
CA LEU A 12 0.02 -10.38 38.78
C LEU A 12 -0.94 -9.19 38.59
N ALA A 13 -2.13 -9.24 39.20
CA ALA A 13 -3.09 -8.15 39.14
C ALA A 13 -2.53 -6.86 39.76
N GLU A 14 -1.85 -6.97 40.90
CA GLU A 14 -1.17 -5.85 41.57
C GLU A 14 0.05 -5.33 40.78
N ALA A 15 0.66 -6.16 39.93
CA ALA A 15 1.80 -5.77 39.11
C ALA A 15 1.41 -5.08 37.79
N VAL A 16 0.13 -4.99 37.43
CA VAL A 16 -0.28 -4.34 36.18
C VAL A 16 -0.10 -2.82 36.31
N PRO A 17 0.67 -2.15 35.43
CA PRO A 17 0.79 -0.69 35.43
C PRO A 17 -0.57 -0.02 35.25
N ALA A 18 -0.78 1.12 35.91
CA ALA A 18 -2.05 1.85 35.83
C ALA A 18 -2.31 2.42 34.43
N GLU A 19 -1.25 2.92 33.76
CA GLU A 19 -1.32 3.40 32.38
C GLU A 19 -0.87 2.33 31.39
N GLY A 20 -1.63 2.18 30.30
CA GLY A 20 -1.28 1.31 29.19
C GLY A 20 -0.21 1.88 28.27
N ALA A 21 0.40 1.02 27.45
CA ALA A 21 1.27 1.47 26.37
C ALA A 21 0.47 2.25 25.32
N ARG A 22 1.02 3.36 24.83
CA ARG A 22 0.47 4.09 23.69
C ARG A 22 1.21 3.71 22.41
N VAL A 23 0.44 3.48 21.36
CA VAL A 23 0.94 3.17 20.02
C VAL A 23 0.32 4.14 19.04
N ASP A 24 1.14 5.02 18.48
CA ASP A 24 0.72 6.00 17.49
C ASP A 24 1.29 5.61 16.13
N VAL A 25 0.43 5.52 15.11
CA VAL A 25 0.84 5.15 13.76
C VAL A 25 0.97 6.40 12.90
N ARG A 26 2.18 6.65 12.41
CA ARG A 26 2.41 7.69 11.41
C ARG A 26 2.10 7.15 10.03
N TRP A 27 1.33 7.93 9.28
CA TRP A 27 0.93 7.58 7.93
C TRP A 27 1.77 8.34 6.91
N GLY A 28 2.14 7.66 5.83
CA GLY A 28 2.79 8.23 4.67
C GLY A 28 2.00 7.94 3.40
N ALA A 29 2.50 8.47 2.29
CA ALA A 29 1.98 8.17 0.96
C ALA A 29 3.15 7.80 0.04
N LEU A 30 2.99 6.73 -0.73
CA LEU A 30 3.95 6.30 -1.74
C LEU A 30 3.17 5.87 -2.99
N MET A 31 3.55 6.40 -4.16
CA MET A 31 2.87 6.12 -5.43
C MET A 31 1.35 6.34 -5.38
N GLY A 32 0.90 7.36 -4.63
CA GLY A 32 -0.53 7.66 -4.44
C GLY A 32 -1.27 6.77 -3.42
N VAL A 33 -0.59 5.79 -2.80
CA VAL A 33 -1.17 4.90 -1.79
C VAL A 33 -0.81 5.39 -0.39
N ARG A 34 -1.85 5.69 0.40
CA ARG A 34 -1.70 5.97 1.83
C ARG A 34 -1.42 4.66 2.57
N HIS A 35 -0.32 4.61 3.31
CA HIS A 35 0.13 3.42 4.04
C HIS A 35 0.74 3.81 5.39
N PRO A 36 0.74 2.92 6.40
CA PRO A 36 1.39 3.19 7.67
C PRO A 36 2.91 3.18 7.46
N ALA A 37 3.59 4.29 7.77
CA ALA A 37 5.01 4.48 7.47
C ALA A 37 5.91 4.21 8.68
N ALA A 38 5.43 4.54 9.88
CA ALA A 38 6.17 4.32 11.11
C ALA A 38 5.21 4.13 12.29
N VAL A 39 5.76 3.57 13.37
CA VAL A 39 5.09 3.50 14.66
C VAL A 39 5.90 4.28 15.68
N GLU A 40 5.21 5.09 16.47
CA GLU A 40 5.72 5.65 17.71
C GLU A 40 5.16 4.82 18.86
N TRP A 41 6.06 4.36 19.71
CA TRP A 41 5.70 3.56 20.86
C TRP A 41 6.11 4.30 22.14
N ALA A 42 5.14 4.55 23.00
CA ALA A 42 5.37 4.99 24.36
C ALA A 42 4.99 3.85 25.29
N GLY A 43 5.99 3.26 25.95
CA GLY A 43 5.77 2.20 26.91
C GLY A 43 4.98 2.66 28.13
N PRO A 44 4.34 1.72 28.86
CA PRO A 44 3.64 2.07 30.07
C PRO A 44 4.65 2.61 31.09
N VAL A 45 4.42 3.81 31.63
CA VAL A 45 5.28 4.42 32.64
C VAL A 45 4.64 4.17 33.99
N ARG A 46 5.36 3.50 34.90
CA ARG A 46 4.93 3.45 36.30
C ARG A 46 5.27 4.78 36.96
N SER A 47 4.28 5.40 37.60
CA SER A 47 4.52 6.52 38.48
C SER A 47 5.28 6.07 39.74
N ALA A 48 5.97 7.00 40.42
CA ALA A 48 6.67 6.69 41.67
C ALA A 48 5.74 6.25 42.83
N ALA A 49 4.43 6.48 42.68
CA ALA A 49 3.41 6.05 43.63
C ALA A 49 2.91 4.62 43.38
N GLU A 50 3.21 4.03 42.22
CA GLU A 50 2.79 2.67 41.89
C GLU A 50 3.69 1.62 42.55
N THR A 51 3.07 0.51 42.96
CA THR A 51 3.78 -0.61 43.56
C THR A 51 4.64 -1.33 42.52
N THR A 52 5.91 -1.51 42.84
CA THR A 52 6.86 -2.31 42.06
C THR A 52 6.40 -3.78 42.01
N PRO A 53 6.70 -4.54 40.92
CA PRO A 53 6.32 -5.93 40.84
C PRO A 53 6.76 -6.72 42.08
N PRO A 54 5.88 -7.52 42.68
CA PRO A 54 6.15 -8.19 43.96
C PRO A 54 7.17 -9.32 43.86
N ASN A 55 7.59 -9.69 42.64
CA ASN A 55 8.72 -10.59 42.42
C ASN A 55 9.51 -10.26 41.15
N THR A 56 10.76 -10.69 41.12
CA THR A 56 11.69 -10.43 39.99
C THR A 56 11.22 -11.10 38.69
N ALA A 57 10.54 -12.24 38.77
CA ALA A 57 10.01 -12.91 37.59
C ALA A 57 8.90 -12.09 36.89
N LEU A 58 8.10 -11.32 37.64
CA LEU A 58 7.12 -10.38 37.08
C LEU A 58 7.81 -9.14 36.49
N ALA A 59 8.87 -8.62 37.11
CA ALA A 59 9.66 -7.53 36.52
C ALA A 59 10.33 -7.92 35.18
N HIS A 60 10.87 -9.15 35.09
CA HIS A 60 11.40 -9.69 33.84
C HIS A 60 10.30 -9.94 32.81
N ALA A 61 9.16 -10.49 33.22
CA ALA A 61 8.02 -10.70 32.34
C ALA A 61 7.53 -9.38 31.74
N GLU A 62 7.39 -8.34 32.56
CA GLU A 62 6.99 -7.01 32.11
C GLU A 62 7.96 -6.45 31.06
N THR A 63 9.28 -6.54 31.30
CA THR A 63 10.29 -6.09 30.34
C THR A 63 10.18 -6.86 29.02
N ALA A 64 10.03 -8.18 29.10
CA ALA A 64 9.89 -9.04 27.93
C ALA A 64 8.62 -8.74 27.12
N TYR A 65 7.47 -8.56 27.80
CA TYR A 65 6.21 -8.23 27.14
C TYR A 65 6.25 -6.84 26.50
N ARG A 66 6.87 -5.84 27.15
CA ARG A 66 7.08 -4.51 26.55
C ARG A 66 7.87 -4.60 25.25
N ALA A 67 8.97 -5.36 25.25
CA ALA A 67 9.78 -5.58 24.05
C ALA A 67 8.99 -6.32 22.96
N ALA A 68 8.23 -7.35 23.33
CA ALA A 68 7.41 -8.12 22.40
C ALA A 68 6.31 -7.26 21.75
N VAL A 69 5.59 -6.45 22.54
CA VAL A 69 4.53 -5.57 22.03
C VAL A 69 5.11 -4.51 21.09
N ARG A 70 6.25 -3.90 21.45
CA ARG A 70 6.93 -2.95 20.56
C ARG A 70 7.31 -3.59 19.23
N ALA A 71 7.94 -4.77 19.26
CA ALA A 71 8.33 -5.49 18.05
C ALA A 71 7.11 -5.89 17.21
N ALA A 72 6.02 -6.34 17.86
CA ALA A 72 4.77 -6.68 17.19
C ALA A 72 4.14 -5.47 16.50
N ALA A 73 4.15 -4.29 17.14
CA ALA A 73 3.63 -3.06 16.55
C ALA A 73 4.46 -2.62 15.32
N GLU A 74 5.79 -2.67 15.43
CA GLU A 74 6.68 -2.38 14.29
C GLU A 74 6.45 -3.36 13.13
N HIS A 75 6.31 -4.65 13.44
CA HIS A 75 6.03 -5.67 12.43
C HIS A 75 4.67 -5.44 11.76
N ALA A 76 3.61 -5.19 12.54
CA ALA A 76 2.26 -4.96 12.03
C ALA A 76 2.21 -3.76 11.07
N VAL A 77 2.91 -2.66 11.39
CA VAL A 77 3.00 -1.49 10.49
C VAL A 77 3.70 -1.87 9.18
N ARG A 78 4.85 -2.54 9.23
CA ARG A 78 5.58 -2.94 8.02
C ARG A 78 4.77 -3.91 7.16
N GLN A 79 4.11 -4.88 7.79
CA GLN A 79 3.29 -5.86 7.10
C GLN A 79 2.10 -5.19 6.41
N ALA A 80 1.35 -4.35 7.13
CA ALA A 80 0.22 -3.62 6.55
C ALA A 80 0.64 -2.70 5.39
N ALA A 81 1.80 -2.04 5.51
CA ALA A 81 2.34 -1.24 4.42
C ALA A 81 2.69 -2.09 3.19
N ALA A 82 3.36 -3.23 3.40
CA ALA A 82 3.72 -4.16 2.33
C ALA A 82 2.48 -4.68 1.60
N ASP A 83 1.43 -5.07 2.32
CA ASP A 83 0.20 -5.59 1.75
C ASP A 83 -0.52 -4.54 0.88
N LEU A 84 -0.63 -3.31 1.38
CA LEU A 84 -1.25 -2.21 0.65
C LEU A 84 -0.48 -1.85 -0.64
N LEU A 85 0.86 -1.77 -0.54
CA LEU A 85 1.70 -1.44 -1.68
C LEU A 85 1.73 -2.58 -2.71
N ALA A 86 1.74 -3.84 -2.27
CA ALA A 86 1.67 -5.00 -3.16
C ALA A 86 0.36 -5.03 -3.95
N ALA A 87 -0.77 -4.72 -3.28
CA ALA A 87 -2.06 -4.62 -3.93
C ALA A 87 -2.08 -3.54 -5.03
N GLU A 88 -1.51 -2.35 -4.76
CA GLU A 88 -1.43 -1.31 -5.79
C GLU A 88 -0.48 -1.67 -6.93
N ALA A 89 0.66 -2.27 -6.62
CA ALA A 89 1.60 -2.74 -7.63
C ALA A 89 0.92 -3.73 -8.58
N GLU A 90 0.07 -4.62 -8.07
CA GLU A 90 -0.71 -5.54 -8.90
C GLU A 90 -1.74 -4.82 -9.78
N ARG A 91 -2.51 -3.88 -9.23
CA ARG A 91 -3.44 -3.05 -10.02
C ARG A 91 -2.71 -2.31 -11.14
N THR A 92 -1.55 -1.73 -10.84
CA THR A 92 -0.71 -1.04 -11.83
C THR A 92 -0.22 -2.00 -12.91
N ARG A 93 0.26 -3.20 -12.54
CA ARG A 93 0.68 -4.23 -13.51
C ARG A 93 -0.46 -4.65 -14.42
N GLN A 94 -1.67 -4.83 -13.90
CA GLN A 94 -2.85 -5.19 -14.69
C GLN A 94 -3.22 -4.07 -15.67
N ARG A 95 -3.24 -2.81 -15.22
CA ARG A 95 -3.49 -1.65 -16.09
C ARG A 95 -2.45 -1.54 -17.21
N VAL A 96 -1.16 -1.67 -16.89
CA VAL A 96 -0.09 -1.66 -17.90
C VAL A 96 -0.25 -2.80 -18.91
N ARG A 97 -0.62 -4.00 -18.45
CA ARG A 97 -0.88 -5.14 -19.34
C ARG A 97 -2.05 -4.88 -20.27
N ALA A 98 -3.16 -4.35 -19.75
CA ALA A 98 -4.34 -4.01 -20.56
C ALA A 98 -4.00 -2.94 -21.61
N LEU A 99 -3.26 -1.89 -21.21
CA LEU A 99 -2.81 -0.86 -22.14
C LEU A 99 -1.96 -1.44 -23.27
N ARG A 100 -0.95 -2.25 -22.94
CA ARG A 100 -0.03 -2.83 -23.91
C ARG A 100 -0.66 -3.85 -24.83
N ARG A 101 -1.53 -4.72 -24.30
CA ARG A 101 -2.06 -5.87 -25.03
C ARG A 101 -3.36 -5.58 -25.76
N HIS A 102 -4.12 -4.60 -25.31
CA HIS A 102 -5.46 -4.34 -25.85
C HIS A 102 -5.59 -2.93 -26.41
N TRP A 103 -5.38 -1.91 -25.58
CA TRP A 103 -5.68 -0.54 -25.98
C TRP A 103 -4.73 0.00 -27.05
N ILE A 104 -3.42 -0.15 -26.87
CA ILE A 104 -2.43 0.35 -27.84
C ILE A 104 -2.61 -0.33 -29.21
N PRO A 105 -2.71 -1.67 -29.31
CA PRO A 105 -2.96 -2.32 -30.58
C PRO A 105 -4.28 -1.89 -31.24
N ARG A 106 -5.36 -1.78 -30.46
CA ARG A 106 -6.68 -1.34 -30.97
C ARG A 106 -6.60 0.06 -31.57
N LEU A 107 -6.03 1.02 -30.84
CA LEU A 107 -5.89 2.40 -31.29
C LEU A 107 -4.98 2.51 -32.52
N ARG A 108 -3.93 1.69 -32.62
CA ARG A 108 -3.10 1.62 -33.83
C ARG A 108 -3.85 1.07 -35.03
N GLY A 109 -4.71 0.07 -34.83
CA GLY A 109 -5.57 -0.47 -35.89
C GLY A 109 -6.59 0.56 -36.37
N GLU A 110 -7.22 1.29 -35.44
CA GLU A 110 -8.15 2.38 -35.77
C GLU A 110 -7.43 3.50 -36.55
N LEU A 111 -6.22 3.88 -36.14
CA LEU A 111 -5.42 4.86 -36.86
C LEU A 111 -5.11 4.42 -38.30
N ALA A 112 -4.62 3.20 -38.48
CA ALA A 112 -4.29 2.66 -39.81
C ALA A 112 -5.52 2.60 -40.74
N ALA A 113 -6.69 2.28 -40.19
CA ALA A 113 -7.93 2.26 -40.97
C ALA A 113 -8.34 3.66 -41.44
N VAL A 114 -8.17 4.69 -40.59
CA VAL A 114 -8.43 6.08 -40.96
C VAL A 114 -7.42 6.56 -42.01
N GLU A 115 -6.14 6.24 -41.85
CA GLU A 115 -5.09 6.57 -42.81
C GLU A 115 -5.39 5.99 -44.19
N LEU A 116 -5.74 4.70 -44.27
CA LEU A 116 -6.12 4.05 -45.53
C LEU A 116 -7.33 4.72 -46.19
N GLY A 117 -8.38 5.04 -45.42
CA GLY A 117 -9.57 5.69 -45.97
C GLY A 117 -9.29 7.09 -46.53
N LEU A 118 -8.31 7.80 -45.95
CA LEU A 118 -7.85 9.09 -46.48
C LEU A 118 -7.10 8.91 -47.80
N GLU A 119 -6.17 7.95 -47.87
CA GLU A 119 -5.43 7.64 -49.10
C GLU A 119 -6.37 7.26 -50.26
N GLU A 120 -7.39 6.44 -49.98
CA GLU A 120 -8.40 6.05 -50.96
C GLU A 120 -9.20 7.26 -51.45
N ALA A 121 -9.67 8.13 -50.55
CA ALA A 121 -10.42 9.33 -50.90
C ALA A 121 -9.59 10.32 -51.74
N GLU A 122 -8.31 10.50 -51.41
CA GLU A 122 -7.39 11.33 -52.18
C GLU A 122 -7.16 10.79 -53.59
N GLN A 123 -7.01 9.47 -53.72
CA GLN A 123 -6.83 8.82 -55.01
C GLN A 123 -8.09 8.95 -55.89
N GLU A 124 -9.28 8.76 -55.32
CA GLU A 124 -10.55 8.97 -56.01
C GLU A 124 -10.71 10.43 -56.48
N GLU A 125 -10.32 11.40 -55.66
CA GLU A 125 -10.34 12.80 -56.04
C GLU A 125 -9.36 13.11 -57.17
N ALA A 126 -8.13 12.57 -57.11
CA ALA A 126 -7.14 12.75 -58.17
C ALA A 126 -7.59 12.15 -59.51
N VAL A 127 -8.28 11.01 -59.50
CA VAL A 127 -8.91 10.42 -60.70
C VAL A 127 -10.00 11.33 -61.26
N ARG A 128 -10.92 11.82 -60.41
CA ARG A 128 -11.99 12.74 -60.83
C ARG A 128 -11.44 14.02 -61.46
N ARG A 129 -10.40 14.62 -60.87
CA ARG A 129 -9.74 15.81 -61.42
C ARG A 129 -9.09 15.55 -62.78
N ARG A 130 -8.41 14.40 -62.96
CA ARG A 130 -7.82 14.02 -64.26
C ARG A 130 -8.88 13.84 -65.33
N TRP A 131 -10.00 13.20 -65.02
CA TRP A 131 -11.09 13.04 -65.97
C TRP A 131 -11.71 14.38 -66.36
N ALA A 132 -11.99 15.26 -65.39
CA ALA A 132 -12.48 16.61 -65.69
C ALA A 132 -11.53 17.40 -66.61
N ALA A 133 -10.22 17.33 -66.37
CA ALA A 133 -9.22 17.98 -67.22
C ALA A 133 -9.19 17.42 -68.66
N SER A 134 -9.35 16.10 -68.82
CA SER A 134 -9.39 15.46 -70.16
C SER A 134 -10.69 15.71 -70.93
N HIS A 135 -11.82 15.96 -70.24
CA HIS A 135 -13.11 16.22 -70.88
C HIS A 135 -13.34 17.72 -71.17
N GLY A 136 -12.64 18.62 -70.48
CA GLY A 136 -12.70 20.07 -70.73
C GLY A 136 -11.75 20.59 -71.83
N SER A 137 -10.94 19.72 -72.46
CA SER A 137 -10.03 20.08 -73.55
C SER A 137 -10.58 19.77 -74.96
N ARG A 138 -11.90 19.57 -75.09
CA ARG A 138 -12.63 19.50 -76.36
C ARG A 138 -13.49 20.75 -76.52
#